data_AF-A0AAV4IJE2-F1
#
_entry.id   AF-A0AAV4IJE2-F1
#
_cell.length_a   1.000
_cell.length_b   1.000
_cell.length_c   1.000
_cell.angle_alpha   90.00
_cell.angle_beta   90.00
_cell.angle_gamma   90.00
#
_symmetry.space_group_name_H-M   'P 1'
#
loop_
_entity.id
_entity.type
_entity.pdbx_description
1 polymer ?
#
loop_
_entity_poly.entity_id
_entity_poly.type
_entity_poly.pdbx_seq_one_letter_code
_entity_poly.pdbx_strand_id
1 'polypeptide(L)'
;MCAPLGLPVQQHIIKDASTPSVVFPNAICLVSFTASSPYTYTAISMVNAESRFITEYDTSPLVCDPTRHVPGPIAYILYTDKSVVASAPTGSGKTVLFELALIRLLTKPDFPELRRKIVYMAPMKALCSERYIDWNKKFGNFGVNCLELTGDSELEDVTELFNANLICTTPEKWDSMSRRWKDNKILFQQIQLFLIDEIHILNDPHRGATVEAVVSRMKTLETAQELVHAAHIRFIAVSATMPNYKDIAEWLGTPSKPASAFK
;
A
#
# COMPACT_ATOMS: atom_id res chain seq x y z
N MET A 1 -22.42 -47.19 20.70
CA MET A 1 -22.21 -47.30 19.24
C MET A 1 -22.48 -45.94 18.62
N CYS A 2 -21.52 -45.46 17.82
CA CYS A 2 -21.59 -44.45 16.76
C CYS A 2 -21.87 -42.97 17.08
N ALA A 3 -20.85 -42.13 16.81
CA ALA A 3 -20.96 -40.78 16.22
C ALA A 3 -21.16 -40.92 14.67
N PRO A 4 -21.33 -39.86 13.82
CA PRO A 4 -21.09 -38.41 14.02
C PRO A 4 -22.02 -37.41 13.23
N LEU A 5 -21.64 -36.11 13.25
CA LEU A 5 -21.84 -34.99 12.28
C LEU A 5 -22.91 -33.91 12.55
N GLY A 6 -22.43 -32.65 12.63
CA GLY A 6 -23.25 -31.43 12.51
C GLY A 6 -22.64 -30.20 13.22
N LEU A 7 -21.89 -29.38 12.48
CA LEU A 7 -21.12 -28.19 12.89
C LEU A 7 -21.89 -27.13 13.73
N PRO A 8 -21.18 -26.33 14.57
CA PRO A 8 -21.80 -25.27 15.38
C PRO A 8 -21.57 -23.84 14.82
N VAL A 9 -22.39 -22.93 15.37
CA VAL A 9 -22.24 -21.45 15.51
C VAL A 9 -22.86 -20.57 14.41
N GLN A 10 -24.11 -20.17 14.67
CA GLN A 10 -24.80 -19.06 14.01
C GLN A 10 -24.21 -17.70 14.40
N GLN A 11 -23.73 -16.98 13.38
CA GLN A 11 -24.00 -15.58 13.05
C GLN A 11 -24.58 -14.67 14.16
N HIS A 12 -23.75 -13.76 14.66
CA HIS A 12 -24.18 -12.38 14.92
C HIS A 12 -23.27 -11.43 14.14
N ILE A 13 -23.50 -11.35 12.83
CA ILE A 13 -23.06 -10.24 12.00
C ILE A 13 -24.03 -9.09 12.33
N ILE A 14 -23.55 -8.06 13.01
CA ILE A 14 -24.28 -6.81 13.19
C ILE A 14 -24.39 -6.17 11.79
N LYS A 15 -25.49 -6.50 11.08
CA LYS A 15 -25.93 -5.79 9.89
C LYS A 15 -26.68 -4.55 10.35
N ASP A 16 -25.96 -3.47 10.66
CA ASP A 16 -26.56 -2.14 10.54
C ASP A 16 -26.45 -1.72 9.08
N ALA A 17 -27.59 -1.49 8.44
CA ALA A 17 -27.72 -1.18 7.01
C ALA A 17 -27.14 0.20 6.61
N SER A 18 -26.40 0.85 7.50
CA SER A 18 -25.84 2.21 7.36
C SER A 18 -24.32 2.24 7.24
N THR A 19 -23.60 1.13 7.47
CA THR A 19 -22.15 1.05 7.24
C THR A 19 -21.85 0.76 5.77
N PRO A 20 -21.08 1.60 5.04
CA PRO A 20 -20.67 1.29 3.67
C PRO A 20 -19.73 0.07 3.66
N SER A 21 -20.30 -1.07 3.31
CA SER A 21 -19.58 -2.33 3.11
C SER A 21 -19.11 -2.44 1.66
N VAL A 22 -17.81 -2.61 1.45
CA VAL A 22 -17.27 -2.98 0.12
C VAL A 22 -17.18 -4.51 0.06
N VAL A 23 -17.99 -5.12 -0.79
CA VAL A 23 -18.07 -6.58 -0.96
C VAL A 23 -17.10 -7.04 -2.05
N PHE A 24 -16.24 -8.03 -1.77
CA PHE A 24 -15.30 -8.60 -2.76
C PHE A 24 -15.62 -10.08 -3.06
N PRO A 25 -15.10 -10.64 -4.17
CA PRO A 25 -15.35 -12.03 -4.55
C PRO A 25 -14.83 -13.06 -3.53
N ASN A 26 -13.75 -12.76 -2.79
CA ASN A 26 -13.09 -13.69 -1.85
C ASN A 26 -12.70 -13.07 -0.48
N ALA A 27 -13.09 -11.81 -0.24
CA ALA A 27 -12.87 -11.11 1.03
C ALA A 27 -13.97 -10.05 1.25
N ILE A 28 -14.10 -9.52 2.46
CA ILE A 28 -14.95 -8.38 2.79
C ILE A 28 -14.08 -7.42 3.60
N CYS A 29 -13.93 -6.17 3.15
CA CYS A 29 -13.37 -5.09 3.97
C CYS A 29 -14.55 -4.40 4.64
N LEU A 30 -14.72 -4.68 5.93
CA LEU A 30 -15.68 -4.03 6.80
C LEU A 30 -15.01 -2.80 7.38
N VAL A 31 -15.44 -1.64 6.88
CA VAL A 31 -15.05 -0.35 7.44
C VAL A 31 -16.14 0.05 8.44
N SER A 32 -15.82 0.05 9.72
CA SER A 32 -16.75 0.41 10.80
C SER A 32 -16.61 1.89 11.14
N PHE A 33 -17.74 2.58 11.26
CA PHE A 33 -17.84 4.01 11.54
C PHE A 33 -18.37 4.23 12.96
N THR A 34 -17.96 5.32 13.60
CA THR A 34 -18.58 5.71 14.88
C THR A 34 -20.02 6.17 14.65
N ALA A 35 -20.95 5.79 15.54
CA ALA A 35 -22.34 6.25 15.48
C ALA A 35 -22.49 7.79 15.61
N SER A 36 -21.47 8.47 16.13
CA SER A 36 -21.42 9.92 16.32
C SER A 36 -20.96 10.73 15.10
N SER A 37 -20.30 10.10 14.12
CA SER A 37 -19.78 10.79 12.93
C SER A 37 -19.52 9.81 11.78
N PRO A 38 -20.13 10.00 10.59
CA PRO A 38 -19.88 9.18 9.41
C PRO A 38 -18.46 9.39 8.81
N TYR A 39 -17.64 10.23 9.42
CA TYR A 39 -16.28 10.56 8.96
C TYR A 39 -15.18 10.07 9.92
N THR A 40 -15.55 9.39 11.00
CA THR A 40 -14.62 8.87 12.00
C THR A 40 -14.65 7.35 11.95
N TYR A 41 -13.53 6.76 11.52
CA TYR A 41 -13.40 5.30 11.37
C TYR A 41 -13.02 4.69 12.72
N THR A 42 -13.69 3.62 13.13
CA THR A 42 -13.39 2.94 14.41
C THR A 42 -12.52 1.72 14.19
N ALA A 43 -12.75 1.03 13.07
CA ALA A 43 -12.06 -0.20 12.72
C ALA A 43 -12.11 -0.42 11.21
N ILE A 44 -11.00 -0.89 10.62
CA ILE A 44 -10.99 -1.46 9.26
C ILE A 44 -10.68 -2.94 9.41
N SER A 45 -11.69 -3.79 9.28
CA SER A 45 -11.56 -5.24 9.37
C SER A 45 -11.55 -5.84 7.98
N MET A 46 -10.49 -6.56 7.62
CA MET A 46 -10.57 -7.46 6.48
C MET A 46 -10.98 -8.86 6.95
N VAL A 47 -11.89 -9.47 6.20
CA VAL A 47 -12.46 -10.78 6.49
C VAL A 47 -12.36 -11.62 5.23
N ASN A 48 -11.81 -12.83 5.28
CA ASN A 48 -11.81 -13.73 4.13
C ASN A 48 -13.18 -14.43 3.97
N ALA A 49 -13.38 -15.16 2.86
CA ALA A 49 -14.59 -15.98 2.66
C ALA A 49 -14.87 -17.00 3.81
N GLU A 50 -13.86 -17.31 4.63
CA GLU A 50 -13.95 -18.20 5.80
C GLU A 50 -14.15 -17.46 7.14
N SER A 51 -14.47 -16.16 7.14
CA SER A 51 -14.77 -15.37 8.35
C SER A 51 -13.61 -15.18 9.34
N ARG A 52 -12.33 -15.28 8.92
CA ARG A 52 -11.19 -14.98 9.79
C ARG A 52 -10.92 -13.48 9.85
N PHE A 53 -10.94 -12.91 11.06
CA PHE A 53 -10.56 -11.52 11.36
C PHE A 53 -9.06 -11.32 11.15
N ILE A 54 -8.67 -10.29 10.39
CA ILE A 54 -7.26 -10.07 9.99
C ILE A 54 -6.59 -9.01 10.87
N THR A 55 -7.21 -7.83 11.01
CA THR A 55 -6.70 -6.76 11.88
C THR A 55 -7.82 -5.78 12.20
N GLU A 56 -7.82 -5.20 13.40
CA GLU A 56 -8.65 -4.06 13.77
C GLU A 56 -7.74 -2.82 13.88
N TYR A 57 -8.02 -1.78 13.09
CA TYR A 57 -7.24 -0.54 13.12
C TYR A 57 -8.01 0.57 13.82
N ASP A 58 -7.55 0.97 15.00
CA ASP A 58 -8.02 2.18 15.67
C ASP A 58 -7.53 3.42 14.89
N THR A 59 -8.46 4.18 14.32
CA THR A 59 -8.12 5.38 13.52
C THR A 59 -8.19 6.68 14.32
N SER A 60 -8.36 6.59 15.64
CA SER A 60 -8.36 7.73 16.58
C SER A 60 -7.31 8.82 16.34
N PRO A 61 -6.08 8.56 15.82
CA PRO A 61 -5.08 9.60 15.59
C PRO A 61 -5.21 10.38 14.26
N LEU A 62 -6.11 10.00 13.35
CA LEU A 62 -6.25 10.62 12.01
C LEU A 62 -7.62 11.27 11.83
N VAL A 63 -7.96 12.16 12.76
CA VAL A 63 -9.21 12.92 12.81
C VAL A 63 -9.37 13.76 11.53
N CYS A 64 -10.51 13.60 10.85
CA CYS A 64 -10.94 14.51 9.79
C CYS A 64 -11.08 15.93 10.36
N ASP A 65 -10.41 16.92 9.75
CA ASP A 65 -10.63 18.33 10.04
C ASP A 65 -12.09 18.70 9.68
N PRO A 66 -12.94 19.07 10.67
CA PRO A 66 -14.34 19.40 10.43
C PRO A 66 -14.54 20.60 9.49
N THR A 67 -13.50 21.40 9.27
CA THR A 67 -13.57 22.63 8.48
C THR A 67 -13.26 22.44 7.00
N ARG A 68 -12.74 21.26 6.60
CA ARG A 68 -12.47 20.92 5.20
C ARG A 68 -13.40 19.80 4.77
N HIS A 69 -14.21 20.03 3.73
CA HIS A 69 -15.04 19.02 3.05
C HIS A 69 -14.22 17.92 2.33
N VAL A 70 -12.96 17.68 2.75
CA VAL A 70 -12.02 16.75 2.11
C VAL A 70 -11.87 15.51 3.01
N PRO A 71 -12.07 14.29 2.48
CA PRO A 71 -11.89 13.07 3.26
C PRO A 71 -10.45 12.99 3.82
N GLY A 72 -10.29 12.54 5.07
CA GLY A 72 -8.98 12.27 5.66
C GLY A 72 -8.16 11.23 4.87
N PRO A 73 -6.86 11.08 5.17
CA PRO A 73 -5.95 10.26 4.37
C PRO A 73 -6.40 8.79 4.23
N ILE A 74 -7.00 8.21 5.26
CA ILE A 74 -7.55 6.84 5.26
C ILE A 74 -8.64 6.68 4.20
N ALA A 75 -9.67 7.52 4.28
CA ALA A 75 -10.80 7.53 3.35
C ALA A 75 -10.30 7.75 1.93
N TYR A 76 -9.40 8.71 1.77
CA TYR A 76 -8.84 9.07 0.47
C TYR A 76 -8.06 7.91 -0.15
N ILE A 77 -7.27 7.18 0.64
CA ILE A 77 -6.50 6.03 0.15
C ILE A 77 -7.42 4.87 -0.27
N LEU A 78 -8.46 4.59 0.51
CA LEU A 78 -9.41 3.51 0.26
C LEU A 78 -10.32 3.77 -0.94
N TYR A 79 -10.84 4.99 -1.09
CA TYR A 79 -11.87 5.28 -2.09
C TYR A 79 -11.33 5.91 -3.38
N THR A 80 -10.06 6.29 -3.42
CA THR A 80 -9.42 6.84 -4.62
C THR A 80 -8.22 6.00 -5.04
N ASP A 81 -7.81 6.16 -6.29
CA ASP A 81 -6.58 5.57 -6.84
C ASP A 81 -5.49 6.63 -7.06
N LYS A 82 -5.63 7.79 -6.43
CA LYS A 82 -4.69 8.90 -6.53
C LYS A 82 -3.49 8.69 -5.60
N SER A 83 -2.37 9.28 -5.99
CA SER A 83 -1.16 9.31 -5.18
C SER A 83 -1.37 10.15 -3.92
N VAL A 84 -0.71 9.79 -2.83
CA VAL A 84 -0.87 10.43 -1.51
C VAL A 84 0.48 10.65 -0.86
N VAL A 85 0.66 11.82 -0.26
CA VAL A 85 1.77 12.15 0.63
C VAL A 85 1.20 12.46 2.01
N ALA A 86 1.62 11.71 3.03
CA ALA A 86 1.16 11.91 4.40
C ALA A 86 2.34 12.20 5.33
N SER A 87 2.27 13.32 6.03
CA SER A 87 3.20 13.73 7.09
C SER A 87 2.51 13.47 8.42
N ALA A 88 3.00 12.52 9.22
CA ALA A 88 2.41 12.23 10.53
C ALA A 88 3.49 11.78 11.52
N PRO A 89 3.43 12.17 12.81
CA PRO A 89 4.41 11.77 13.81
C PRO A 89 4.67 10.26 13.91
N THR A 90 5.81 9.87 14.46
CA THR A 90 6.10 8.46 14.75
C THR A 90 5.12 7.94 15.81
N GLY A 91 4.58 6.73 15.61
CA GLY A 91 3.51 6.18 16.45
C GLY A 91 2.09 6.50 15.98
N SER A 92 1.89 7.35 14.97
CA SER A 92 0.55 7.68 14.44
C SER A 92 -0.05 6.61 13.50
N GLY A 93 0.52 5.41 13.44
CA GLY A 93 -0.01 4.32 12.60
C GLY A 93 0.18 4.50 11.09
N LYS A 94 1.24 5.19 10.63
CA LYS A 94 1.52 5.42 9.19
C LYS A 94 1.50 4.14 8.36
N THR A 95 1.93 3.01 8.93
CA THR A 95 1.92 1.69 8.30
C THR A 95 0.52 1.29 7.81
N VAL A 96 -0.54 1.71 8.49
CA VAL A 96 -1.92 1.45 8.10
C VAL A 96 -2.22 2.05 6.72
N LEU A 97 -1.66 3.22 6.40
CA LEU A 97 -1.87 3.86 5.08
C LEU A 97 -1.36 2.97 3.94
N PHE A 98 -0.26 2.26 4.16
CA PHE A 98 0.28 1.30 3.20
C PHE A 98 -0.60 0.07 3.06
N GLU A 99 -1.07 -0.49 4.17
CA GLU A 99 -1.96 -1.64 4.18
C GLU A 99 -3.28 -1.32 3.47
N LEU A 100 -3.85 -0.15 3.70
CA LEU A 100 -5.06 0.29 3.00
C LEU A 100 -4.84 0.43 1.48
N ALA A 101 -3.68 0.92 1.06
CA ALA A 101 -3.33 1.00 -0.35
C ALA A 101 -3.14 -0.39 -0.99
N LEU A 102 -2.50 -1.32 -0.27
CA LEU A 102 -2.37 -2.72 -0.66
C LEU A 102 -3.76 -3.35 -0.85
N ILE A 103 -4.61 -3.23 0.15
CA ILE A 103 -5.98 -3.77 0.14
C ILE A 103 -6.77 -3.20 -1.03
N ARG A 104 -6.72 -1.88 -1.24
CA ARG A 104 -7.38 -1.24 -2.37
C ARG A 104 -6.90 -1.80 -3.71
N LEU A 105 -5.61 -2.08 -3.86
CA LEU A 105 -5.09 -2.66 -5.10
C LEU A 105 -5.54 -4.12 -5.28
N LEU A 106 -5.40 -4.94 -4.24
CA LEU A 106 -5.74 -6.37 -4.24
C LEU A 106 -7.23 -6.63 -4.48
N THR A 107 -8.07 -5.65 -4.15
CA THR A 107 -9.53 -5.78 -4.24
C THR A 107 -10.14 -5.30 -5.55
N LYS A 108 -9.33 -4.76 -6.48
CA LYS A 108 -9.86 -4.36 -7.79
C LYS A 108 -10.39 -5.58 -8.55
N PRO A 109 -11.58 -5.51 -9.16
CA PRO A 109 -12.14 -6.63 -9.95
C PRO A 109 -11.23 -6.99 -11.12
N ASP A 110 -10.50 -6.00 -11.63
CA ASP A 110 -9.45 -6.17 -12.63
C ASP A 110 -8.17 -6.79 -12.05
N PHE A 111 -8.19 -7.47 -10.90
CA PHE A 111 -7.08 -8.32 -10.44
C PHE A 111 -7.22 -9.76 -10.97
N PRO A 112 -7.55 -10.05 -12.26
CA PRO A 112 -7.39 -11.40 -12.74
C PRO A 112 -5.88 -11.64 -12.84
N GLU A 113 -5.44 -12.75 -12.25
CA GLU A 113 -4.21 -13.44 -12.63
C GLU A 113 -2.91 -12.61 -12.41
N LEU A 114 -2.49 -12.48 -11.15
CA LEU A 114 -1.08 -12.57 -10.69
C LEU A 114 -0.01 -11.61 -11.26
N ARG A 115 -0.36 -10.57 -12.03
CA ARG A 115 0.63 -9.72 -12.74
C ARG A 115 0.80 -8.30 -12.23
N ARG A 116 0.25 -7.94 -11.06
CA ARG A 116 0.50 -6.63 -10.46
C ARG A 116 1.63 -6.71 -9.45
N LYS A 117 2.51 -5.72 -9.50
CA LYS A 117 3.63 -5.57 -8.58
C LYS A 117 3.43 -4.35 -7.70
N ILE A 118 3.70 -4.56 -6.42
CA ILE A 118 3.73 -3.55 -5.39
C ILE A 118 5.17 -3.47 -4.90
N VAL A 119 5.70 -2.27 -4.80
CA VAL A 119 7.04 -2.03 -4.27
C VAL A 119 6.87 -1.23 -2.98
N TYR A 120 7.40 -1.76 -1.89
CA TYR A 120 7.58 -1.04 -0.64
C TYR A 120 9.05 -0.73 -0.44
N MET A 121 9.35 0.56 -0.31
CA MET A 121 10.69 1.07 -0.15
C MET A 121 10.83 1.71 1.23
N ALA A 122 11.79 1.25 2.01
CA ALA A 122 12.10 1.80 3.33
C ALA A 122 13.60 2.16 3.47
N PRO A 123 13.96 3.12 4.34
CA PRO A 123 15.36 3.50 4.54
C PRO A 123 16.27 2.41 5.01
N MET A 124 15.76 1.49 5.82
CA MET A 124 16.57 0.57 6.57
C MET A 124 16.16 -0.84 6.21
N LYS A 125 17.16 -1.72 6.08
CA LYS A 125 16.93 -3.14 5.87
C LYS A 125 16.04 -3.72 6.97
N ALA A 126 16.30 -3.34 8.23
CA ALA A 126 15.49 -3.77 9.37
C ALA A 126 13.98 -3.46 9.21
N LEU A 127 13.63 -2.28 8.67
CA LEU A 127 12.23 -1.93 8.39
C LEU A 127 11.66 -2.78 7.24
N CYS A 128 12.47 -3.08 6.22
CA CYS A 128 12.07 -3.99 5.14
C CYS A 128 11.78 -5.39 5.68
N SER A 129 12.67 -5.95 6.50
CA SER A 129 12.52 -7.29 7.08
C SER A 129 11.32 -7.35 8.02
N GLU A 130 11.11 -6.33 8.86
CA GLU A 130 9.96 -6.24 9.75
C GLU A 130 8.64 -6.23 8.95
N ARG A 131 8.55 -5.40 7.91
CA ARG A 131 7.36 -5.33 7.05
C ARG A 131 7.17 -6.59 6.22
N TYR A 132 8.25 -7.18 5.71
CA TYR A 132 8.19 -8.46 5.01
C TYR A 132 7.58 -9.56 5.90
N ILE A 133 8.06 -9.72 7.14
CA ILE A 133 7.54 -10.74 8.07
C ILE A 133 6.06 -10.50 8.38
N ASP A 134 5.67 -9.25 8.65
CA ASP A 134 4.29 -8.89 8.99
C ASP A 134 3.34 -9.08 7.80
N TRP A 135 3.70 -8.54 6.63
CA TRP A 135 2.88 -8.60 5.43
C TRP A 135 2.84 -9.99 4.80
N ASN A 136 3.91 -10.78 4.91
CA ASN A 136 3.87 -12.18 4.47
C ASN A 136 2.87 -13.00 5.31
N LYS A 137 2.81 -12.76 6.63
CA LYS A 137 1.81 -13.38 7.51
C LYS A 137 0.38 -12.91 7.20
N LYS A 138 0.19 -11.62 6.96
CA LYS A 138 -1.13 -11.01 6.70
C LYS A 138 -1.67 -11.33 5.30
N PHE A 139 -0.85 -11.16 4.27
CA PHE A 139 -1.26 -11.23 2.86
C PHE A 139 -0.87 -12.52 2.16
N GLY A 140 0.09 -13.30 2.67
CA GLY A 140 0.50 -14.58 2.08
C GLY A 140 -0.65 -15.58 1.99
N ASN A 141 -1.53 -15.61 2.98
CA ASN A 141 -2.74 -16.44 2.98
C ASN A 141 -3.77 -16.05 1.89
N PHE A 142 -3.60 -14.88 1.26
CA PHE A 142 -4.42 -14.41 0.14
C PHE A 142 -3.74 -14.65 -1.22
N GLY A 143 -2.66 -15.43 -1.25
CA GLY A 143 -1.89 -15.71 -2.46
C GLY A 143 -0.98 -14.56 -2.90
N VAL A 144 -0.67 -13.61 -2.00
CA VAL A 144 0.28 -12.53 -2.27
C VAL A 144 1.70 -13.02 -1.96
N ASN A 145 2.49 -13.23 -3.00
CA ASN A 145 3.90 -13.59 -2.84
C ASN A 145 4.71 -12.37 -2.40
N CYS A 146 5.16 -12.38 -1.15
CA CYS A 146 6.02 -11.35 -0.59
C CYS A 146 7.49 -11.71 -0.81
N LEU A 147 8.33 -10.71 -1.13
CA LEU A 147 9.76 -10.87 -1.33
C LEU A 147 10.53 -9.76 -0.61
N GLU A 148 11.60 -10.12 0.10
CA GLU A 148 12.57 -9.18 0.64
C GLU A 148 13.77 -9.04 -0.29
N LEU A 149 13.93 -7.86 -0.87
CA LEU A 149 15.00 -7.50 -1.81
C LEU A 149 15.87 -6.42 -1.16
N THR A 150 16.86 -6.83 -0.36
CA THR A 150 17.81 -5.92 0.28
C THR A 150 19.25 -6.19 -0.16
N GLY A 151 20.20 -5.42 0.36
CA GLY A 151 21.63 -5.57 0.03
C GLY A 151 22.22 -6.93 0.42
N ASP A 152 21.64 -7.62 1.41
CA ASP A 152 22.10 -8.95 1.86
C ASP A 152 21.38 -10.09 1.14
N SER A 153 20.31 -9.78 0.39
CA SER A 153 19.67 -10.76 -0.48
C SER A 153 20.60 -11.06 -1.65
N GLU A 154 21.17 -12.27 -1.66
CA GLU A 154 21.77 -12.92 -2.82
C GLU A 154 20.67 -13.27 -3.83
N LEU A 155 19.97 -12.25 -4.33
CA LEU A 155 19.00 -12.44 -5.42
C LEU A 155 19.78 -12.58 -6.72
N GLU A 156 20.31 -13.78 -6.94
CA GLU A 156 20.79 -14.26 -8.23
C GLU A 156 19.61 -14.65 -9.16
N ASP A 157 18.43 -14.92 -8.60
CA ASP A 157 17.31 -15.46 -9.34
C ASP A 157 16.23 -14.40 -9.67
N VAL A 158 16.35 -13.80 -10.85
CA VAL A 158 15.35 -12.91 -11.47
C VAL A 158 13.94 -13.54 -11.46
N THR A 159 13.87 -14.87 -11.44
CA THR A 159 12.63 -15.66 -11.36
C THR A 159 11.81 -15.37 -10.10
N GLU A 160 12.45 -15.27 -8.93
CA GLU A 160 11.75 -14.94 -7.68
C GLU A 160 11.13 -13.54 -7.73
N LEU A 161 11.87 -12.59 -8.30
CA LEU A 161 11.41 -11.23 -8.48
C LEU A 161 10.20 -11.16 -9.44
N PHE A 162 10.17 -12.00 -10.48
CA PHE A 162 9.01 -12.12 -11.38
C PHE A 162 7.79 -12.72 -10.68
N ASN A 163 7.97 -13.71 -9.80
CA ASN A 163 6.88 -14.36 -9.08
C ASN A 163 6.34 -13.55 -7.89
N ALA A 164 7.13 -12.59 -7.38
CA ALA A 164 6.73 -11.73 -6.28
C ALA A 164 5.64 -10.72 -6.69
N ASN A 165 4.65 -10.56 -5.83
CA ASN A 165 3.61 -9.52 -5.95
C ASN A 165 3.95 -8.30 -5.08
N LEU A 166 4.52 -8.50 -3.90
CA LEU A 166 4.89 -7.46 -2.94
C LEU A 166 6.39 -7.53 -2.65
N ILE A 167 7.13 -6.50 -3.07
CA ILE A 167 8.58 -6.44 -2.95
C ILE A 167 8.95 -5.39 -1.88
N CYS A 168 9.55 -5.84 -0.79
CA CYS A 168 10.09 -4.97 0.26
C CYS A 168 11.58 -4.72 0.00
N THR A 169 12.00 -3.47 -0.15
CA THR A 169 13.34 -3.13 -0.64
C THR A 169 13.90 -1.83 -0.06
N THR A 170 15.21 -1.62 -0.19
CA THR A 170 15.85 -0.34 0.14
C THR A 170 16.05 0.51 -1.13
N PRO A 171 16.18 1.85 -1.01
CA PRO A 171 16.46 2.71 -2.16
C PRO A 171 17.69 2.27 -2.95
N GLU A 172 18.76 1.87 -2.27
CA GLU A 172 20.03 1.49 -2.89
C GLU A 172 19.89 0.20 -3.71
N LYS A 173 19.18 -0.81 -3.16
CA LYS A 173 18.96 -2.08 -3.86
C LYS A 173 18.02 -1.88 -5.05
N TRP A 174 16.95 -1.09 -4.88
CA TRP A 174 16.02 -0.80 -5.98
C TRP A 174 16.64 0.08 -7.06
N ASP A 175 17.54 1.00 -6.72
CA ASP A 175 18.30 1.78 -7.70
C ASP A 175 19.17 0.87 -8.57
N SER A 176 19.92 -0.04 -7.95
CA SER A 176 20.73 -1.03 -8.67
C SER A 176 19.89 -1.88 -9.62
N MET A 177 18.73 -2.37 -9.16
CA MET A 177 17.82 -3.20 -9.96
C MET A 177 17.20 -2.40 -11.12
N SER A 178 16.72 -1.19 -10.84
CA SER A 178 16.04 -0.35 -11.82
C SER A 178 16.96 0.31 -12.84
N ARG A 179 18.29 0.29 -12.68
CA ARG A 179 19.23 0.64 -13.76
C ARG A 179 19.18 -0.35 -14.94
N ARG A 180 18.86 -1.62 -14.68
CA ARG A 180 18.71 -2.68 -15.70
C ARG A 180 17.26 -2.90 -16.13
N TRP A 181 16.40 -1.88 -16.00
CA TRP A 181 14.98 -1.99 -16.30
C TRP A 181 14.67 -2.42 -17.74
N LYS A 182 15.55 -2.11 -18.70
CA LYS A 182 15.38 -2.49 -20.11
C LYS A 182 15.42 -4.00 -20.33
N ASP A 183 16.14 -4.72 -19.47
CA ASP A 183 16.25 -6.17 -19.53
C ASP A 183 15.00 -6.83 -18.91
N ASN A 184 14.32 -6.11 -17.99
CA ASN A 184 13.16 -6.57 -17.26
C ASN A 184 11.90 -5.71 -17.52
N LYS A 185 11.68 -5.24 -18.75
CA LYS A 185 10.59 -4.29 -19.09
C LYS A 185 9.21 -4.74 -18.59
N ILE A 186 8.91 -6.03 -18.74
CA ILE A 186 7.64 -6.63 -18.32
C ILE A 186 7.42 -6.42 -16.82
N LEU A 187 8.47 -6.61 -16.00
CA LEU A 187 8.40 -6.42 -14.56
C LEU A 187 8.06 -4.98 -14.18
N PHE A 188 8.73 -4.01 -14.81
CA PHE A 188 8.52 -2.59 -14.52
C PHE A 188 7.16 -2.08 -15.00
N GLN A 189 6.62 -2.64 -16.09
CA GLN A 189 5.27 -2.33 -16.59
C GLN A 189 4.16 -2.86 -15.68
N GLN A 190 4.48 -3.82 -14.83
CA GLN A 190 3.54 -4.45 -13.90
C GLN A 190 3.43 -3.71 -12.56
N ILE A 191 4.32 -2.75 -12.29
CA ILE A 191 4.29 -1.97 -11.05
C ILE A 191 3.08 -1.03 -11.10
N GLN A 192 2.19 -1.16 -10.12
CA GLN A 192 0.99 -0.31 -10.03
C GLN A 192 0.92 0.50 -8.74
N LEU A 193 1.68 0.10 -7.73
CA LEU A 193 1.70 0.74 -6.42
C LEU A 193 3.13 0.82 -5.92
N PHE A 194 3.54 2.03 -5.56
CA PHE A 194 4.86 2.32 -5.02
C PHE A 194 4.69 3.00 -3.66
N LEU A 195 5.09 2.30 -2.62
CA LEU A 195 4.97 2.71 -1.22
C LEU A 195 6.34 3.20 -0.76
N ILE A 196 6.43 4.43 -0.28
CA ILE A 196 7.68 5.04 0.17
C ILE A 196 7.57 5.38 1.64
N ASP A 197 8.33 4.68 2.46
CA ASP A 197 8.47 4.97 3.87
C ASP A 197 9.59 5.97 4.12
N GLU A 198 9.39 6.83 5.11
CA GLU A 198 10.30 7.91 5.49
C GLU A 198 10.78 8.76 4.32
N ILE A 199 9.85 9.24 3.49
CA ILE A 199 10.16 10.08 2.31
C ILE A 199 10.98 11.35 2.63
N HIS A 200 11.02 11.79 3.90
CA HIS A 200 11.88 12.90 4.35
C HIS A 200 13.37 12.66 4.10
N ILE A 201 13.79 11.42 3.85
CA ILE A 201 15.17 11.08 3.47
C ILE A 201 15.58 11.74 2.15
N LEU A 202 14.65 12.21 1.33
CA LEU A 202 14.97 13.09 0.21
C LEU A 202 15.81 14.30 0.61
N ASN A 203 15.64 14.80 1.84
CA ASN A 203 16.41 15.94 2.37
C ASN A 203 17.76 15.52 2.97
N ASP A 204 18.09 14.22 2.98
CA ASP A 204 19.37 13.71 3.48
C ASP A 204 20.50 13.96 2.46
N PRO A 205 21.62 14.59 2.86
CA PRO A 205 22.71 14.93 1.93
C PRO A 205 23.38 13.74 1.24
N HIS A 206 23.37 12.56 1.86
CA HIS A 206 24.07 11.38 1.38
C HIS A 206 23.16 10.39 0.67
N ARG A 207 21.92 10.26 1.15
CA ARG A 207 20.96 9.23 0.71
C ARG A 207 19.81 9.79 -0.13
N GLY A 208 19.54 11.09 -0.04
CA GLY A 208 18.44 11.74 -0.74
C GLY A 208 18.53 11.58 -2.26
N ALA A 209 19.74 11.73 -2.82
CA ALA A 209 19.98 11.57 -4.25
C ALA A 209 19.59 10.18 -4.79
N THR A 210 19.76 9.12 -3.99
CA THR A 210 19.35 7.77 -4.38
C THR A 210 17.83 7.62 -4.42
N VAL A 211 17.13 8.15 -3.42
CA VAL A 211 15.67 8.15 -3.37
C VAL A 211 15.09 8.96 -4.53
N GLU A 212 15.66 10.15 -4.78
CA GLU A 212 15.26 11.02 -5.88
C GLU A 212 15.43 10.34 -7.24
N ALA A 213 16.59 9.70 -7.48
CA ALA A 213 16.89 9.00 -8.71
C ALA A 213 15.91 7.83 -8.96
N VAL A 214 15.61 7.05 -7.91
CA VAL A 214 14.66 5.93 -8.00
C VAL A 214 13.26 6.41 -8.36
N VAL A 215 12.74 7.38 -7.61
CA VAL A 215 11.37 7.87 -7.80
C VAL A 215 11.22 8.57 -9.15
N SER A 216 12.19 9.41 -9.54
CA SER A 216 12.22 10.07 -10.85
C SER A 216 12.24 9.06 -11.99
N ARG A 217 12.99 7.95 -11.83
CA ARG A 217 13.01 6.87 -12.81
C ARG A 217 11.65 6.18 -12.89
N MET A 218 10.99 5.88 -11.77
CA MET A 218 9.66 5.26 -11.81
C MET A 218 8.64 6.16 -12.53
N LYS A 219 8.67 7.47 -12.27
CA LYS A 219 7.83 8.44 -13.00
C LYS A 219 8.15 8.49 -14.50
N THR A 220 9.44 8.47 -14.86
CA THR A 220 9.85 8.50 -16.26
C THR A 220 9.43 7.22 -16.99
N LEU A 221 9.51 6.07 -16.31
CA LEU A 221 9.03 4.79 -16.85
C LEU A 221 7.53 4.81 -17.06
N GLU A 222 6.76 5.40 -16.14
CA GLU A 222 5.32 5.61 -16.32
C GLU A 222 5.02 6.42 -17.59
N THR A 223 5.64 7.60 -17.76
CA THR A 223 5.43 8.44 -18.96
C THR A 223 5.88 7.74 -20.25
N ALA A 224 7.00 7.02 -20.22
CA ALA A 224 7.49 6.27 -21.37
C ALA A 224 6.57 5.10 -21.76
N GLN A 225 5.81 4.56 -20.80
CA GLN A 225 4.90 3.44 -20.99
C GLN A 225 3.47 3.87 -21.38
N GLU A 226 3.12 5.17 -21.32
CA GLU A 226 1.83 5.70 -21.80
C GLU A 226 1.57 5.38 -23.29
N LEU A 227 2.62 5.07 -24.06
CA LEU A 227 2.49 4.62 -25.45
C LEU A 227 1.97 3.18 -25.60
N VAL A 228 1.90 2.40 -24.51
CA VAL A 228 1.54 0.97 -24.52
C VAL A 228 0.65 0.61 -23.33
N HIS A 229 -0.57 1.17 -23.24
CA HIS A 229 -1.64 0.72 -22.31
C HIS A 229 -1.24 0.48 -20.83
N ALA A 230 -0.12 1.02 -20.36
CA ALA A 230 0.40 0.71 -19.04
C ALA A 230 -0.33 1.53 -17.97
N ALA A 231 -0.63 0.88 -16.86
CA ALA A 231 -1.34 1.49 -15.75
C ALA A 231 -0.43 2.50 -15.02
N HIS A 232 -0.97 3.68 -14.73
CA HIS A 232 -0.35 4.70 -13.88
C HIS A 232 0.14 4.13 -12.55
N ILE A 233 1.34 4.50 -12.12
CA ILE A 233 1.94 4.08 -10.85
C ILE A 233 1.37 4.95 -9.74
N ARG A 234 0.60 4.34 -8.83
CA ARG A 234 0.10 5.03 -7.64
C ARG A 234 1.22 5.13 -6.61
N PHE A 235 1.55 6.35 -6.18
CA PHE A 235 2.54 6.59 -5.13
C PHE A 235 1.86 6.84 -3.78
N ILE A 236 2.28 6.14 -2.73
CA ILE A 236 1.91 6.43 -1.35
C ILE A 236 3.20 6.71 -0.59
N ALA A 237 3.47 7.97 -0.31
CA ALA A 237 4.66 8.38 0.43
C ALA A 237 4.25 8.83 1.83
N VAL A 238 4.89 8.27 2.85
CA VAL A 238 4.65 8.66 4.24
C VAL A 238 5.96 9.03 4.90
N SER A 239 5.87 9.91 5.87
CA SER A 239 7.02 10.30 6.67
C SER A 239 6.56 10.83 8.02
N ALA A 240 7.49 10.85 8.97
CA ALA A 240 7.44 11.79 10.11
C ALA A 240 7.34 13.26 9.65
N THR A 241 7.58 14.19 10.57
CA THR A 241 7.46 15.64 10.34
C THR A 241 8.28 16.11 9.13
N MET A 242 7.57 16.44 8.05
CA MET A 242 8.17 16.90 6.80
C MET A 242 7.55 18.25 6.39
N PRO A 243 8.33 19.34 6.31
CA PRO A 243 7.79 20.67 5.99
C PRO A 243 7.42 20.82 4.50
N ASN A 244 8.16 20.15 3.60
CA ASN A 244 8.01 20.20 2.13
C ASN A 244 7.05 19.13 1.57
N TYR A 245 6.10 18.63 2.37
CA TYR A 245 5.16 17.57 1.97
C TYR A 245 4.26 17.95 0.78
N LYS A 246 3.97 19.24 0.60
CA LYS A 246 3.20 19.73 -0.56
C LYS A 246 4.02 19.66 -1.85
N ASP A 247 5.28 20.09 -1.79
CA ASP A 247 6.18 20.06 -2.95
C ASP A 247 6.43 18.62 -3.41
N ILE A 248 6.55 17.69 -2.45
CA ILE A 248 6.66 16.26 -2.75
C ILE A 248 5.37 15.71 -3.36
N ALA A 249 4.20 16.16 -2.91
CA ALA A 249 2.93 15.75 -3.52
C ALA A 249 2.80 16.27 -4.96
N GLU A 250 3.19 17.53 -5.21
CA GLU A 250 3.24 18.09 -6.56
C GLU A 250 4.23 17.30 -7.44
N TRP A 251 5.41 16.97 -6.90
CA TRP A 251 6.41 16.18 -7.60
C TRP A 251 5.96 14.74 -7.86
N LEU A 252 5.23 14.07 -6.96
CA LEU A 252 4.73 12.70 -7.18
C LEU A 252 3.48 12.65 -8.05
N GLY A 253 2.74 13.75 -8.15
CA GLY A 253 1.58 13.87 -9.00
C GLY A 253 1.91 14.11 -10.47
N THR A 254 0.86 14.11 -11.28
CA THR A 254 0.87 14.62 -12.66
C THR A 254 -0.29 15.61 -12.85
N PRO A 255 -0.28 16.47 -13.88
CA PRO A 255 -1.38 17.40 -14.14
C PRO A 255 -2.73 16.70 -14.33
N SER A 256 -2.74 15.49 -14.90
CA SER A 256 -3.95 14.68 -15.09
C SER A 256 -4.36 13.91 -13.83
N LYS A 257 -3.41 13.60 -12.94
CA LYS A 257 -3.62 12.86 -11.69
C LYS A 257 -2.81 13.49 -10.55
N PRO A 258 -3.30 14.59 -9.96
CA PRO A 258 -2.59 15.25 -8.86
C PRO A 258 -2.55 14.35 -7.63
N ALA A 259 -1.41 14.37 -6.92
CA ALA A 259 -1.30 13.72 -5.62
C ALA A 259 -1.88 14.63 -4.51
N SER A 260 -2.37 14.01 -3.44
CA SER A 260 -2.92 14.75 -2.29
C SER A 260 -1.98 14.72 -1.10
N ALA A 261 -1.83 15.87 -0.46
CA ALA A 261 -0.91 16.08 0.65
C ALA A 261 -1.70 16.22 1.97
N PHE A 262 -1.35 15.42 2.98
CA PHE A 262 -1.96 15.42 4.31
C PHE A 262 -0.87 15.63 5.38
N LYS A 263 -1.22 16.33 6.47
CA LYS A 263 -0.37 16.61 7.62
C LYS A 263 -1.17 16.42 8.90
#